data_AF-A0A5N3XVP0-F1
#
_entry.id   AF-A0A5N3XVP0-F1
#
_cell.length_a   1.000
_cell.length_b   1.000
_cell.length_c   1.000
_cell.angle_alpha   90.00
_cell.angle_beta   90.00
_cell.angle_gamma   90.00
#
_symmetry.space_group_name_H-M   'P 1'
#
loop_
_entity.id
_entity.type
_entity.pdbx_description
1 polymer ?
#
loop_
_entity_poly.entity_id
_entity_poly.type
_entity_poly.pdbx_seq_one_letter_code
_entity_poly.pdbx_strand_id
1 'polypeptide(L)'
;MMSFVSLLLVGILFHAIQAEQLTKCEVFHKLKDLKDYGGVSLPEWVCTTFHTSGYDTQAIVQNDDSTEYGLFQINNKIWCKDDQNPHSSNICNISCDKFLDDDLTDDIMCVKKILDKVGINYWLAHKALCSEKLDQWLCEKL
;
A
#
# COMPACT_ATOMS: atom_id res chain seq x y z
N MET A 1 -17.29 -60.44 14.89
CA MET A 1 -17.03 -59.21 15.66
C MET A 1 -16.47 -58.20 14.66
N MET A 2 -17.27 -57.19 14.29
CA MET A 2 -17.02 -56.30 13.15
C MET A 2 -16.06 -55.18 13.58
N SER A 3 -14.92 -55.05 12.91
CA SER A 3 -13.96 -53.97 13.14
C SER A 3 -14.29 -52.80 12.22
N PHE A 4 -14.81 -51.71 12.78
CA PHE A 4 -15.06 -50.46 12.06
C PHE A 4 -13.81 -49.58 12.14
N VAL A 5 -13.08 -49.46 11.04
CA VAL A 5 -12.00 -48.47 10.90
C VAL A 5 -12.62 -47.19 10.34
N SER A 6 -12.87 -46.21 11.21
CA SER A 6 -13.30 -44.88 10.78
C SER A 6 -12.13 -44.13 10.13
N LEU A 7 -12.19 -43.93 8.81
CA LEU A 7 -11.35 -42.96 8.11
C LEU A 7 -11.86 -41.54 8.41
N LEU A 8 -11.17 -40.81 9.27
CA LEU A 8 -11.32 -39.36 9.41
C LEU A 8 -10.56 -38.67 8.26
N LEU A 9 -11.28 -38.22 7.22
CA LEU A 9 -10.75 -37.25 6.27
C LEU A 9 -10.68 -35.89 6.96
N VAL A 10 -9.49 -35.48 7.40
CA VAL A 10 -9.22 -34.09 7.79
C VAL A 10 -8.93 -33.31 6.51
N GLY A 11 -9.97 -32.67 5.95
CA GLY A 11 -9.80 -31.72 4.84
C GLY A 11 -9.13 -30.46 5.36
N ILE A 12 -7.87 -30.23 4.96
CA ILE A 12 -7.18 -28.96 5.24
C ILE A 12 -7.79 -27.91 4.31
N LEU A 13 -8.65 -27.04 4.86
CA LEU A 13 -9.09 -25.82 4.19
C LEU A 13 -7.89 -24.85 4.17
N PHE A 14 -7.03 -25.00 3.17
CA PHE A 14 -6.11 -23.92 2.80
C PHE A 14 -6.98 -22.78 2.27
N HIS A 15 -7.21 -21.76 3.10
CA HIS A 15 -7.62 -20.47 2.56
C HIS A 15 -6.42 -19.98 1.76
N ALA A 16 -6.52 -20.03 0.44
CA ALA A 16 -5.59 -19.32 -0.42
C ALA A 16 -5.76 -17.84 -0.10
N ILE A 17 -4.84 -17.27 0.68
CA ILE A 17 -4.68 -15.82 0.76
C ILE A 17 -4.15 -15.44 -0.61
N GLN A 18 -5.03 -15.03 -1.52
CA GLN A 18 -4.59 -14.34 -2.72
C GLN A 18 -4.02 -13.01 -2.23
N ALA A 19 -2.71 -12.80 -2.43
CA ALA A 19 -2.17 -11.46 -2.41
C ALA A 19 -2.86 -10.71 -3.56
N GLU A 20 -3.82 -9.85 -3.23
CA GLU A 20 -4.67 -9.18 -4.21
C GLU A 20 -4.00 -7.88 -4.64
N GLN A 21 -3.30 -7.94 -5.77
CA GLN A 21 -2.81 -6.73 -6.43
C GLN A 21 -4.00 -5.95 -6.98
N LEU A 22 -4.14 -4.69 -6.56
CA LEU A 22 -5.28 -3.87 -6.97
C LEU A 22 -5.19 -3.51 -8.46
N THR A 23 -6.34 -3.34 -9.10
CA THR A 23 -6.44 -2.80 -10.45
C THR A 23 -6.36 -1.27 -10.44
N LYS A 24 -6.02 -0.68 -11.59
CA LYS A 24 -6.00 0.79 -11.80
C LYS A 24 -7.27 1.48 -11.29
N CYS A 25 -8.44 0.92 -11.60
CA CYS A 25 -9.73 1.52 -11.23
C CYS A 25 -10.06 1.36 -9.74
N GLU A 26 -9.69 0.24 -9.12
CA GLU A 26 -9.83 0.06 -7.67
C GLU A 26 -8.97 1.07 -6.92
N VAL A 27 -7.72 1.27 -7.33
CA VAL A 27 -6.85 2.31 -6.78
C VAL A 27 -7.47 3.69 -7.01
N PHE A 28 -7.90 4.00 -8.23
CA PHE A 28 -8.55 5.29 -8.54
C PHE A 28 -9.74 5.58 -7.61
N HIS A 29 -10.53 4.57 -7.26
CA HIS A 29 -11.68 4.73 -6.38
C HIS A 29 -11.32 4.75 -4.89
N LYS A 30 -10.42 3.87 -4.44
CA LYS A 30 -9.96 3.83 -3.04
C LYS A 30 -9.22 5.11 -2.66
N LEU A 31 -8.52 5.75 -3.60
CA LEU A 31 -7.73 6.96 -3.34
C LEU A 31 -8.50 8.28 -3.47
N LYS A 32 -9.84 8.25 -3.63
CA LYS A 32 -10.67 9.46 -3.79
C LYS A 32 -10.46 10.50 -2.69
N ASP A 33 -10.13 10.07 -1.46
CA ASP A 33 -9.90 10.96 -0.31
C ASP A 33 -8.57 11.70 -0.36
N LEU A 34 -7.68 11.37 -1.31
CA LEU A 34 -6.46 12.10 -1.63
C LEU A 34 -6.64 13.09 -2.78
N LYS A 35 -7.80 13.12 -3.43
CA LYS A 35 -8.05 14.02 -4.55
C LYS A 35 -7.77 15.48 -4.13
N ASP A 36 -6.87 16.12 -4.86
CA ASP A 36 -6.46 17.52 -4.70
C ASP A 36 -5.75 17.82 -3.36
N TYR A 37 -5.54 16.82 -2.49
CA TYR A 37 -4.78 17.00 -1.27
C TYR A 37 -3.30 17.25 -1.61
N GLY A 38 -2.73 18.32 -1.05
CA GLY A 38 -1.36 18.73 -1.39
C GLY A 38 -1.19 19.18 -2.85
N GLY A 39 -2.29 19.47 -3.57
CA GLY A 39 -2.26 19.87 -4.98
C GLY A 39 -2.03 18.71 -5.96
N VAL A 40 -2.21 17.46 -5.52
CA VAL A 40 -1.98 16.26 -6.34
C VAL A 40 -3.32 15.66 -6.77
N SER A 41 -3.49 15.48 -8.07
CA SER A 41 -4.73 14.94 -8.66
C SER A 41 -4.80 13.41 -8.55
N LEU A 42 -6.01 12.84 -8.72
CA LEU A 42 -6.18 11.38 -8.70
C LEU A 42 -5.37 10.64 -9.77
N PRO A 43 -5.35 11.07 -11.04
CA PRO A 43 -4.51 10.42 -12.05
C PRO A 43 -3.02 10.39 -11.69
N GLU A 44 -2.52 11.43 -11.03
CA GLU A 44 -1.14 11.46 -10.54
C GLU A 44 -0.92 10.41 -9.44
N TRP A 45 -1.86 10.25 -8.51
CA TRP A 45 -1.79 9.20 -7.48
C TRP A 45 -1.83 7.78 -8.06
N VAL A 46 -2.71 7.56 -9.04
CA VAL A 46 -2.81 6.28 -9.74
C VAL A 46 -1.49 5.98 -10.49
N CYS A 47 -0.94 6.94 -11.22
CA CYS A 47 0.38 6.79 -11.84
C CYS A 47 1.49 6.51 -10.80
N THR A 48 1.51 7.28 -9.72
CA THR A 48 2.58 7.21 -8.71
C THR A 48 2.58 5.85 -8.03
N THR A 49 1.43 5.38 -7.56
CA THR A 49 1.31 4.08 -6.89
C THR A 49 1.59 2.90 -7.84
N PHE A 50 1.28 3.01 -9.14
CA PHE A 50 1.69 2.01 -10.13
C PHE A 50 3.22 1.88 -10.20
N HIS A 51 3.91 3.01 -10.31
CA HIS A 51 5.38 2.99 -10.45
C HIS A 51 6.12 2.79 -9.13
N THR A 52 5.44 2.96 -7.99
CA THR A 52 6.00 2.78 -6.65
C THR A 52 5.87 1.34 -6.16
N SER A 53 4.70 0.73 -6.26
CA SER A 53 4.43 -0.61 -5.71
C SER A 53 3.76 -1.56 -6.72
N GLY A 54 3.44 -1.09 -7.92
CA GLY A 54 2.64 -1.87 -8.85
C GLY A 54 1.20 -2.08 -8.39
N TYR A 55 0.68 -1.27 -7.47
CA TYR A 55 -0.63 -1.46 -6.83
C TYR A 55 -0.72 -2.65 -5.86
N ASP A 56 0.41 -3.19 -5.42
CA ASP A 56 0.45 -4.25 -4.42
C ASP A 56 0.38 -3.65 -3.00
N THR A 57 -0.71 -3.93 -2.29
CA THR A 57 -0.89 -3.50 -0.89
C THR A 57 0.04 -4.23 0.06
N GLN A 58 0.62 -5.36 -0.34
CA GLN A 58 1.55 -6.17 0.45
C GLN A 58 3.01 -5.99 0.01
N ALA A 59 3.30 -4.99 -0.84
CA ALA A 59 4.65 -4.70 -1.30
C ALA A 59 5.59 -4.36 -0.13
N ILE A 60 6.70 -5.09 -0.04
CA ILE A 60 7.77 -4.82 0.94
C ILE A 60 9.09 -4.69 0.18
N VAL A 61 9.75 -3.55 0.37
CA VAL A 61 11.09 -3.30 -0.18
C VAL A 61 12.06 -3.07 0.96
N GLN A 62 13.07 -3.94 1.06
CA GLN A 62 14.17 -3.79 2.01
C GLN A 62 15.29 -2.96 1.39
N ASN A 63 15.72 -1.93 2.10
CA ASN A 63 16.88 -1.10 1.80
C ASN A 63 17.96 -1.33 2.89
N ASP A 64 19.14 -0.75 2.70
CA ASP A 64 20.28 -0.96 3.61
C ASP A 64 19.97 -0.61 5.08
N ASP A 65 19.19 0.44 5.33
CA ASP A 65 18.90 0.95 6.67
C ASP A 65 17.40 1.11 6.99
N SER A 66 16.53 0.65 6.09
CA SER A 66 15.10 0.87 6.19
C SER A 66 14.31 -0.15 5.39
N THR A 67 13.02 -0.22 5.66
CA THR A 67 12.07 -1.04 4.90
C THR A 67 10.87 -0.18 4.57
N GLU A 68 10.40 -0.29 3.33
CA GLU A 68 9.23 0.39 2.79
C GLU A 68 8.06 -0.58 2.66
N TYR A 69 6.87 -0.11 3.01
CA TYR A 69 5.68 -0.94 3.18
C TYR A 69 4.51 -0.44 2.35
N GLY A 70 3.79 -1.40 1.77
CA GLY A 70 2.47 -1.23 1.24
C GLY A 70 2.38 -0.48 -0.09
N LEU A 71 1.15 -0.13 -0.43
CA LEU A 71 0.81 0.55 -1.68
C LEU A 71 1.64 1.84 -1.90
N PHE A 72 1.93 2.56 -0.82
CA PHE A 72 2.62 3.85 -0.85
C PHE A 72 4.11 3.78 -0.50
N GLN A 73 4.66 2.59 -0.23
CA GLN A 73 6.06 2.39 0.15
C GLN A 73 6.50 3.35 1.27
N ILE A 74 5.77 3.28 2.40
CA ILE A 74 6.00 4.12 3.58
C ILE A 74 7.11 3.49 4.42
N ASN A 75 8.20 4.22 4.69
CA ASN A 75 9.35 3.63 5.38
C ASN A 75 9.25 3.59 6.92
N ASN A 76 9.79 2.52 7.52
CA ASN A 76 9.93 2.34 8.97
C ASN A 76 10.99 3.24 9.63
N LYS A 77 11.84 3.94 8.86
CA LYS A 77 12.88 4.81 9.44
C LYS A 77 12.28 6.09 10.03
N ILE A 78 11.21 6.60 9.42
CA ILE A 78 10.61 7.89 9.78
C ILE A 78 9.13 7.77 10.12
N TRP A 79 8.35 7.00 9.34
CA TRP A 79 6.90 7.18 9.29
C TRP A 79 6.14 6.20 10.18
N CYS A 80 6.48 4.91 10.14
CA CYS A 80 5.87 3.88 10.97
C CYS A 80 6.91 3.18 11.85
N LYS A 81 6.44 2.32 12.76
CA LYS A 81 7.30 1.53 13.64
C LYS A 81 7.18 0.03 13.35
N ASP A 82 8.32 -0.66 13.38
CA ASP A 82 8.42 -2.11 13.43
C ASP A 82 9.57 -2.53 14.36
N ASP A 83 9.82 -3.84 14.46
CA ASP A 83 10.91 -4.38 15.29
C ASP A 83 12.29 -4.24 14.64
N GLN A 84 12.36 -3.99 13.32
CA GLN A 84 13.62 -3.86 12.58
C GLN A 84 14.28 -2.49 12.82
N ASN A 85 13.48 -1.43 12.98
CA ASN A 85 13.93 -0.07 13.21
C ASN A 85 13.40 0.49 14.55
N PRO A 86 13.96 0.05 15.70
CA PRO A 86 13.48 0.47 17.02
C PRO A 86 13.65 1.98 17.29
N HIS A 87 14.53 2.64 16.55
CA HIS A 87 14.80 4.08 16.64
C HIS A 87 13.96 4.94 15.70
N SER A 88 12.95 4.37 15.04
CA SER A 88 12.00 5.11 14.19
C SER A 88 11.39 6.31 14.91
N SER A 89 11.23 7.42 14.18
CA SER A 89 10.46 8.57 14.66
C SER A 89 8.96 8.27 14.78
N ASN A 90 8.46 7.27 14.05
CA ASN A 90 7.07 6.87 14.00
C ASN A 90 6.08 8.06 13.90
N ILE A 91 6.30 8.95 12.92
CA ILE A 91 5.49 10.18 12.77
C ILE A 91 4.00 9.87 12.55
N CYS A 92 3.69 8.77 11.88
CA CYS A 92 2.31 8.34 11.67
C CYS A 92 1.67 7.75 12.93
N ASN A 93 2.47 7.39 13.93
CA ASN A 93 2.06 6.76 15.19
C ASN A 93 1.29 5.46 14.95
N ILE A 94 1.86 4.60 14.10
CA ILE A 94 1.25 3.35 13.65
C ILE A 94 2.31 2.27 13.43
N SER A 95 1.90 1.02 13.57
CA SER A 95 2.75 -0.12 13.26
C SER A 95 2.83 -0.34 11.74
N CYS A 96 3.99 -0.66 11.19
CA CYS A 96 4.18 -0.77 9.74
C CYS A 96 3.38 -1.92 9.10
N ASP A 97 2.99 -2.95 9.87
CA ASP A 97 2.15 -4.05 9.38
C ASP A 97 0.75 -3.60 8.97
N LYS A 98 0.29 -2.44 9.43
CA LYS A 98 -1.00 -1.87 9.04
C LYS A 98 -1.05 -1.44 7.58
N PHE A 99 0.09 -1.06 7.02
CA PHE A 99 0.18 -0.73 5.59
C PHE A 99 0.20 -1.96 4.68
N LEU A 100 0.06 -3.18 5.23
CA LEU A 100 0.10 -4.43 4.47
C LEU A 100 -1.27 -5.12 4.38
N ASP A 101 -2.35 -4.44 4.77
CA ASP A 101 -3.71 -4.92 4.59
C ASP A 101 -4.45 -4.16 3.46
N ASP A 102 -5.68 -4.56 3.17
CA ASP A 102 -6.45 -4.01 2.06
C ASP A 102 -7.25 -2.73 2.43
N ASP A 103 -7.22 -2.34 3.71
CA ASP A 103 -7.85 -1.12 4.24
C ASP A 103 -6.87 0.06 4.20
N LEU A 104 -6.88 0.76 3.07
CA LEU A 104 -6.03 1.93 2.84
C LEU A 104 -6.39 3.16 3.69
N THR A 105 -7.36 3.08 4.61
CA THR A 105 -7.79 4.23 5.40
C THR A 105 -6.63 4.79 6.23
N ASP A 106 -5.85 3.93 6.88
CA ASP A 106 -4.73 4.37 7.71
C ASP A 106 -3.46 4.71 6.90
N ASP A 107 -3.23 4.04 5.78
CA ASP A 107 -2.26 4.44 4.76
C ASP A 107 -2.51 5.87 4.30
N ILE A 108 -3.73 6.18 3.88
CA ILE A 108 -4.12 7.51 3.38
C ILE A 108 -3.93 8.58 4.47
N MET A 109 -4.23 8.27 5.73
CA MET A 109 -3.96 9.17 6.85
C MET A 109 -2.46 9.45 7.00
N CYS A 110 -1.61 8.43 6.85
CA CYS A 110 -0.16 8.61 6.90
C CYS A 110 0.36 9.39 5.69
N VAL A 111 -0.12 9.08 4.48
CA VAL A 111 0.20 9.81 3.24
C VAL A 111 -0.09 11.29 3.35
N LYS A 112 -1.23 11.69 3.95
CA LYS A 112 -1.54 13.10 4.21
C LYS A 112 -0.48 13.77 5.10
N LYS A 113 -0.01 13.09 6.15
CA LYS A 113 1.11 13.59 7.00
C LYS A 113 2.42 13.73 6.21
N ILE A 114 2.69 12.80 5.29
CA ILE A 114 3.87 12.87 4.40
C ILE A 114 3.77 14.09 3.48
N LEU A 115 2.60 14.29 2.85
CA LEU A 115 2.36 15.45 1.97
C LEU A 115 2.51 16.78 2.73
N ASP A 116 2.00 16.87 3.95
CA ASP A 116 2.09 18.10 4.75
C ASP A 116 3.54 18.44 5.17
N LYS A 117 4.39 17.42 5.36
CA LYS A 117 5.76 17.58 5.87
C LYS A 117 6.82 17.63 4.78
N VAL A 118 6.65 16.85 3.73
CA VAL A 118 7.65 16.61 2.67
C VAL A 118 7.10 16.98 1.29
N GLY A 119 5.79 16.76 1.08
CA GLY A 119 5.14 16.93 -0.21
C GLY A 119 5.29 15.71 -1.12
N ILE A 120 4.74 15.82 -2.33
CA ILE A 120 4.66 14.71 -3.30
C ILE A 120 6.04 14.18 -3.75
N ASN A 121 7.11 14.95 -3.53
CA ASN A 121 8.48 14.56 -3.85
C ASN A 121 9.02 13.41 -2.97
N TYR A 122 8.31 12.99 -1.92
CA TYR A 122 8.63 11.74 -1.22
C TYR A 122 8.61 10.55 -2.19
N TRP A 123 7.68 10.55 -3.15
CA TRP A 123 7.60 9.52 -4.19
C TRP A 123 8.36 9.97 -5.44
N LEU A 124 9.59 9.44 -5.62
CA LEU A 124 10.46 9.80 -6.75
C LEU A 124 9.80 9.53 -8.12
N ALA A 125 8.95 8.52 -8.20
CA ALA A 125 8.19 8.18 -9.40
C ALA A 125 7.29 9.33 -9.87
N HIS A 126 6.73 10.13 -8.95
CA HIS A 126 5.81 11.21 -9.30
C HIS A 126 6.47 12.24 -10.23
N LYS A 127 7.61 12.78 -9.79
CA LYS A 127 8.36 13.79 -10.54
C LYS A 127 8.89 13.26 -11.87
N ALA A 128 9.27 11.98 -11.92
CA ALA A 128 9.88 11.39 -13.10
C ALA A 128 8.87 10.99 -14.18
N LEU A 129 7.68 10.52 -13.77
CA LEU A 129 6.77 9.78 -14.67
C LEU A 129 5.32 10.29 -14.64
N CYS A 130 4.92 11.03 -13.61
CA CYS A 130 3.51 11.27 -13.31
C CYS A 130 3.13 12.76 -13.25
N SER A 131 3.85 13.63 -13.94
CA SER A 131 3.49 15.06 -14.06
C SER A 131 2.81 15.41 -15.39
N GLU A 132 2.80 14.49 -16.36
CA GLU A 132 2.25 14.70 -17.70
C GLU A 132 1.57 13.43 -18.23
N LYS A 133 0.84 13.55 -19.35
CA LYS A 133 0.15 12.44 -20.04
C LYS A 133 -0.73 11.62 -19.10
N LEU A 134 -1.54 12.34 -18.32
CA LEU A 134 -2.33 11.77 -17.23
C LEU A 134 -3.62 11.07 -17.67
N ASP A 135 -4.07 11.29 -18.90
CA ASP A 135 -5.33 10.73 -19.41
C ASP A 135 -5.37 9.19 -19.34
N GLN A 136 -4.23 8.53 -19.52
CA GLN A 136 -4.13 7.06 -19.41
C GLN A 136 -4.40 6.52 -17.99
N TRP A 137 -4.25 7.37 -16.97
CA TRP A 137 -4.41 7.04 -15.56
C TRP A 137 -5.81 7.34 -15.02
N LEU A 138 -6.70 7.89 -15.85
CA LEU A 138 -8.11 8.04 -15.51
C LEU A 138 -8.82 6.69 -15.46
N CYS A 139 -9.83 6.61 -14.61
CA CYS A 139 -10.83 5.54 -14.64
C CYS A 139 -12.23 6.17 -14.73
N GLU A 140 -12.85 6.06 -15.92
CA GLU A 140 -14.12 6.73 -16.22
C GLU A 140 -15.36 5.86 -15.94
N LYS A 141 -15.22 4.59 -15.55
CA LYS A 141 -16.36 3.69 -15.30
C LYS A 141 -16.14 2.75 -14.11
N LEU A 142 -17.17 2.66 -13.28
CA LEU A 142 -17.49 1.48 -12.47
C LEU A 142 -18.27 0.48 -13.34
#